data_AF-R5GTC9-F1
#
_entry.id   AF-R5GTC9-F1
#
_cell.length_a   1.000
_cell.length_b   1.000
_cell.length_c   1.000
_cell.angle_alpha   90.00
_cell.angle_beta   90.00
_cell.angle_gamma   90.00
#
_symmetry.space_group_name_H-M   'P 1'
#
loop_
_entity.id
_entity.type
_entity.pdbx_description
1 polymer ?
#
loop_
_entity_poly.entity_id
_entity_poly.type
_entity_poly.pdbx_seq_one_letter_code
_entity_poly.pdbx_strand_id
1 'polypeptide(L)'
;MAKVLEEAAWKELSSEFAWNEQLLEKYKDKVAWKEISNNSNIIWTVSMIEKFKNKVDWEELSSSDNEHLFTTENLEKYKNYWNWRELSRNSSVELTSTLLEQFAEYWDWSEIIDSYRRDELYSMEFLEKYQDYIPASSLQRSRLWDKLVEDEKKQLKIRILS
;
A
#
# COMPACT_ATOMS: atom_id res chain seq x y z
N MET A 1 -14.48 -36.06 9.47
CA MET A 1 -15.35 -35.37 8.50
C MET A 1 -15.99 -34.11 9.09
N ALA A 2 -16.77 -34.20 10.18
CA ALA A 2 -17.45 -33.04 10.76
C ALA A 2 -16.53 -31.86 11.15
N LYS A 3 -15.40 -32.13 11.81
CA LYS A 3 -14.43 -31.08 12.19
C LYS A 3 -13.80 -30.37 10.98
N VAL A 4 -13.46 -31.14 9.94
CA VAL A 4 -12.90 -30.59 8.69
C VAL A 4 -13.94 -29.71 7.99
N LEU A 5 -15.21 -30.11 8.02
CA LEU A 5 -16.31 -29.30 7.48
C LEU A 5 -16.50 -28.01 8.27
N GLU A 6 -16.42 -28.07 9.61
CA GLU A 6 -16.49 -26.88 10.45
C GLU A 6 -15.32 -25.92 10.21
N GLU A 7 -14.09 -26.41 10.11
CA GLU A 7 -12.90 -25.59 9.79
C GLU A 7 -13.02 -24.92 8.42
N ALA A 8 -13.51 -25.64 7.41
CA ALA A 8 -13.81 -25.07 6.10
C ALA A 8 -14.88 -23.97 6.19
N ALA A 9 -15.96 -24.20 6.95
CA ALA A 9 -17.01 -23.20 7.14
C ALA A 9 -16.49 -21.93 7.85
N TRP A 10 -15.60 -22.07 8.84
CA TRP A 10 -14.95 -20.91 9.49
C TRP A 10 -14.10 -20.12 8.53
N LYS A 11 -13.41 -20.79 7.60
CA LYS A 11 -12.60 -20.13 6.57
C LYS A 11 -13.49 -19.28 5.64
N GLU A 12 -14.53 -19.87 5.06
CA GLU A 12 -15.48 -19.16 4.18
C GLU A 12 -16.15 -17.98 4.91
N LEU A 13 -16.59 -18.18 6.16
CA LEU A 13 -17.20 -17.12 6.94
C LEU A 13 -16.22 -15.98 7.25
N SER A 14 -14.92 -16.29 7.38
CA SER A 14 -13.89 -15.28 7.62
C SER A 14 -13.72 -14.33 6.44
N SER A 15 -13.82 -14.82 5.19
CA SER A 15 -13.66 -13.99 3.98
C SER A 15 -14.90 -13.19 3.59
N GLU A 16 -16.12 -13.65 3.93
CA GLU A 16 -17.36 -13.06 3.39
C GLU A 16 -18.12 -12.18 4.39
N PHE A 17 -17.96 -12.43 5.70
CA PHE A 17 -18.78 -11.77 6.70
C PHE A 17 -18.22 -10.38 7.08
N ALA A 18 -19.11 -9.41 7.34
CA ALA A 18 -18.73 -8.07 7.81
C ALA A 18 -18.40 -8.12 9.32
N TRP A 19 -17.19 -8.58 9.65
CA TRP A 19 -16.73 -8.69 11.03
C TRP A 19 -16.52 -7.31 11.66
N ASN A 20 -16.94 -7.18 12.92
CA ASN A 20 -16.60 -6.03 13.76
C ASN A 20 -15.67 -6.45 14.91
N GLU A 21 -15.10 -5.45 15.58
CA GLU A 21 -14.13 -5.67 16.67
C GLU A 21 -14.66 -6.62 17.77
N GLN A 22 -15.92 -6.49 18.20
CA GLN A 22 -16.50 -7.32 19.26
C GLN A 22 -16.62 -8.79 18.83
N LEU A 23 -17.03 -9.03 17.58
CA LEU A 23 -17.14 -10.38 17.02
C LEU A 23 -15.76 -11.01 16.82
N LEU A 24 -14.79 -10.25 16.31
CA LEU A 24 -13.41 -10.73 16.20
C LEU A 24 -12.84 -11.08 17.56
N GLU A 25 -13.04 -10.25 18.58
CA GLU A 25 -12.57 -10.56 19.93
C GLU A 25 -13.17 -11.86 20.47
N LYS A 26 -14.48 -12.06 20.25
CA LYS A 26 -15.20 -13.27 20.69
C LYS A 26 -14.73 -14.54 19.95
N TYR A 27 -14.37 -14.43 18.67
CA TYR A 27 -14.08 -15.58 17.79
C TYR A 27 -12.64 -15.63 17.27
N LYS A 28 -11.71 -14.88 17.88
CA LYS A 28 -10.29 -14.73 17.46
C LYS A 28 -9.47 -16.01 17.35
N ASP A 29 -9.94 -17.10 17.95
CA ASP A 29 -9.27 -18.40 17.94
C ASP A 29 -9.95 -19.40 16.99
N LYS A 30 -10.99 -18.96 16.26
CA LYS A 30 -11.72 -19.76 15.27
C LYS A 30 -11.60 -19.20 13.86
N VAL A 31 -11.57 -17.87 13.72
CA VAL A 31 -11.48 -17.22 12.42
C VAL A 31 -10.15 -17.49 11.73
N ALA A 32 -10.17 -17.54 10.40
CA ALA A 32 -8.97 -17.64 9.57
C ALA A 32 -8.41 -16.23 9.35
N TRP A 33 -7.36 -15.88 10.09
CA TRP A 33 -6.86 -14.49 10.12
C TRP A 33 -6.37 -13.95 8.78
N LYS A 34 -5.81 -14.81 7.92
CA LYS A 34 -5.45 -14.39 6.56
C LYS A 34 -6.67 -13.92 5.77
N GLU A 35 -7.77 -14.67 5.84
CA GLU A 35 -9.03 -14.29 5.18
C GLU A 35 -9.64 -13.05 5.82
N ILE A 36 -9.57 -12.92 7.15
CA ILE A 36 -10.01 -11.71 7.88
C ILE A 36 -9.21 -10.48 7.41
N SER A 37 -7.90 -10.59 7.22
CA SER A 37 -7.08 -9.45 6.80
C SER A 37 -7.32 -9.03 5.34
N ASN A 38 -7.66 -9.98 4.46
CA ASN A 38 -8.02 -9.71 3.06
C ASN A 38 -9.52 -9.39 2.85
N ASN A 39 -10.33 -9.41 3.91
CA ASN A 39 -11.77 -9.21 3.79
C ASN A 39 -12.12 -7.72 3.67
N SER A 40 -12.47 -7.28 2.45
CA SER A 40 -12.86 -5.90 2.13
C SER A 40 -14.17 -5.44 2.78
N ASN A 41 -14.94 -6.34 3.41
CA ASN A 41 -16.12 -5.96 4.20
C ASN A 41 -15.77 -5.48 5.61
N ILE A 42 -14.50 -5.59 6.02
CA ILE A 42 -14.02 -5.16 7.33
C ILE A 42 -13.35 -3.78 7.21
N ILE A 43 -13.97 -2.79 7.85
CA ILE A 43 -13.34 -1.49 8.06
C ILE A 43 -12.46 -1.59 9.30
N TRP A 44 -11.18 -1.90 9.10
CA TRP A 44 -10.17 -1.86 10.13
C TRP A 44 -10.04 -0.49 10.76
N THR A 45 -10.00 -0.46 12.09
CA THR A 45 -9.69 0.74 12.88
C THR A 45 -8.35 0.58 13.58
N VAL A 46 -7.76 1.69 14.03
CA VAL A 46 -6.51 1.66 14.82
C VAL A 46 -6.66 0.82 16.09
N SER A 47 -7.84 0.86 16.73
CA SER A 47 -8.17 0.01 17.89
C SER A 47 -8.09 -1.48 17.55
N MET A 48 -8.68 -1.88 16.42
CA MET A 48 -8.63 -3.26 15.94
C MET A 48 -7.19 -3.70 15.63
N ILE A 49 -6.41 -2.83 14.97
CA ILE A 49 -4.99 -3.12 14.70
C ILE A 49 -4.21 -3.30 16.01
N GLU A 50 -4.38 -2.41 16.99
CA GLU A 50 -3.68 -2.53 18.28
C GLU A 50 -3.99 -3.87 18.97
N LYS A 51 -5.27 -4.29 18.95
CA LYS A 51 -5.71 -5.56 19.56
C LYS A 51 -5.21 -6.78 18.81
N PHE A 52 -5.20 -6.73 17.48
CA PHE A 52 -5.02 -7.91 16.63
C PHE A 52 -3.73 -7.92 15.81
N LYS A 53 -2.80 -6.98 16.04
CA LYS A 53 -1.50 -6.86 15.34
C LYS A 53 -0.67 -8.13 15.24
N ASN A 54 -0.80 -9.04 16.21
CA ASN A 54 -0.05 -10.30 16.23
C ASN A 54 -0.79 -11.47 15.55
N LYS A 55 -1.99 -11.23 15.02
CA LYS A 55 -2.84 -12.23 14.37
C LYS A 55 -3.13 -11.88 12.91
N VAL A 56 -3.29 -10.59 12.59
CA VAL A 56 -3.54 -10.13 11.22
C VAL A 56 -2.38 -10.44 10.28
N ASP A 57 -2.71 -10.63 9.01
CA ASP A 57 -1.74 -10.66 7.91
C ASP A 57 -1.45 -9.23 7.46
N TRP A 58 -0.22 -8.79 7.68
CA TRP A 58 0.21 -7.42 7.39
C TRP A 58 0.45 -7.16 5.90
N GLU A 59 0.70 -8.21 5.10
CA GLU A 59 0.81 -8.07 3.64
C GLU A 59 -0.56 -7.70 3.07
N GLU A 60 -1.60 -8.44 3.47
CA GLU A 60 -2.99 -8.18 3.07
C GLU A 60 -3.44 -6.78 3.52
N LEU A 61 -3.17 -6.40 4.78
CA LEU A 61 -3.49 -5.05 5.27
C LEU A 61 -2.74 -3.94 4.51
N SER A 62 -1.46 -4.14 4.17
CA SER A 62 -0.69 -3.17 3.38
C SER A 62 -1.25 -2.97 1.97
N SER A 63 -1.90 -3.99 1.40
CA SER A 63 -2.55 -3.91 0.09
C SER A 63 -4.01 -3.46 0.13
N SER A 64 -4.58 -3.32 1.33
CA SER A 64 -6.00 -3.00 1.52
C SER A 64 -6.35 -1.58 1.07
N ASP A 65 -7.61 -1.35 0.76
CA ASP A 65 -8.16 -0.04 0.39
C ASP A 65 -8.52 0.84 1.59
N ASN A 66 -8.12 0.45 2.81
CA ASN A 66 -8.44 1.16 4.04
C ASN A 66 -7.48 2.34 4.30
N GLU A 67 -7.70 3.43 3.57
CA GLU A 67 -6.91 4.67 3.65
C GLU A 67 -6.71 5.21 5.07
N HIS A 68 -7.67 4.99 5.98
CA HIS A 68 -7.59 5.47 7.36
C HIS A 68 -6.49 4.79 8.19
N LEU A 69 -5.98 3.64 7.73
CA LEU A 69 -4.83 2.99 8.36
C LEU A 69 -3.50 3.64 7.97
N PHE A 70 -3.42 4.32 6.82
CA PHE A 70 -2.15 4.81 6.25
C PHE A 70 -1.82 6.24 6.66
N THR A 71 -2.25 6.67 7.84
CA THR A 71 -1.80 7.94 8.41
C THR A 71 -0.33 7.86 8.81
N THR A 72 0.38 8.99 8.77
CA THR A 72 1.79 9.08 9.21
C THR A 72 2.02 8.50 10.61
N GLU A 73 1.10 8.76 11.55
CA GLU A 73 1.17 8.23 12.92
C GLU A 73 1.10 6.69 12.95
N ASN A 74 0.17 6.10 12.20
CA ASN A 74 0.01 4.65 12.15
C ASN A 74 1.15 3.96 11.40
N LEU A 75 1.63 4.57 10.32
CA LEU A 75 2.79 4.08 9.57
C LEU A 75 4.05 4.09 10.43
N GLU A 76 4.28 5.13 11.24
CA GLU A 76 5.39 5.17 12.18
C GLU A 76 5.21 4.16 13.32
N LYS A 77 4.03 4.10 13.92
CA LYS A 77 3.75 3.22 15.07
C LYS A 77 3.93 1.73 14.74
N TYR A 78 3.53 1.32 13.53
CA TYR A 78 3.60 -0.07 13.09
C TYR A 78 4.62 -0.29 11.95
N LYS A 79 5.62 0.59 11.85
CA LYS A 79 6.61 0.63 10.77
C LYS A 79 7.24 -0.71 10.41
N ASN A 80 7.54 -1.52 11.43
CA ASN A 80 8.20 -2.80 11.27
C ASN A 80 7.26 -3.95 10.90
N TYR A 81 5.95 -3.71 10.92
CA TYR A 81 4.94 -4.69 10.55
C TYR A 81 4.48 -4.54 9.11
N TRP A 82 4.40 -3.30 8.62
CA TRP A 82 3.95 -3.01 7.27
C TRP A 82 4.84 -3.65 6.20
N ASN A 83 4.21 -4.21 5.17
CA ASN A 83 4.90 -4.56 3.94
C ASN A 83 5.04 -3.29 3.07
N TRP A 84 6.23 -2.70 3.10
CA TRP A 84 6.48 -1.42 2.41
C TRP A 84 6.42 -1.51 0.89
N ARG A 85 6.72 -2.67 0.31
CA ARG A 85 6.56 -2.89 -1.12
C ARG A 85 5.08 -2.84 -1.52
N GLU A 86 4.23 -3.49 -0.72
CA GLU A 86 2.77 -3.44 -0.90
C GLU A 86 2.22 -2.01 -0.73
N LEU A 87 2.66 -1.30 0.30
CA LEU A 87 2.27 0.10 0.49
C LEU A 87 2.72 1.01 -0.67
N SER A 88 3.89 0.76 -1.25
CA SER A 88 4.44 1.54 -2.37
C SER A 88 3.54 1.48 -3.61
N ARG A 89 3.04 0.27 -3.93
CA ARG A 89 2.11 0.05 -5.05
C ARG A 89 0.65 0.38 -4.72
N ASN A 90 0.30 0.52 -3.44
CA ASN A 90 -1.07 0.73 -3.00
C ASN A 90 -1.56 2.16 -3.28
N SER A 91 -2.55 2.31 -4.16
CA SER A 91 -3.13 3.60 -4.52
C SER A 91 -3.95 4.27 -3.43
N SER A 92 -4.36 3.54 -2.39
CA SER A 92 -5.04 4.10 -1.21
C SER A 92 -4.06 4.77 -0.24
N VAL A 93 -2.75 4.63 -0.47
CA VAL A 93 -1.73 5.40 0.25
C VAL A 93 -1.48 6.73 -0.48
N GLU A 94 -1.81 7.83 0.19
CA GLU A 94 -1.53 9.18 -0.30
C GLU A 94 -0.04 9.52 -0.08
N LEU A 95 0.77 9.38 -1.13
CA LEU A 95 2.21 9.66 -1.08
C LEU A 95 2.49 11.16 -1.18
N THR A 96 2.24 11.87 -0.08
CA THR A 96 2.65 13.27 0.06
C THR A 96 4.18 13.39 0.16
N SER A 97 4.74 14.56 -0.16
CA SER A 97 6.19 14.79 -0.04
C SER A 97 6.72 14.52 1.37
N THR A 98 5.95 14.92 2.39
CA THR A 98 6.28 14.68 3.80
C THR A 98 6.37 13.18 4.11
N LEU A 99 5.43 12.39 3.60
CA LEU A 99 5.41 10.95 3.83
C LEU A 99 6.54 10.23 3.08
N LEU A 100 6.81 10.66 1.83
CA LEU A 100 7.93 10.17 1.04
C LEU A 100 9.27 10.43 1.73
N GLU A 101 9.47 11.64 2.26
CA GLU A 101 10.70 12.02 2.95
C GLU A 101 10.88 11.28 4.28
N GLN A 102 9.83 11.20 5.11
CA GLN A 102 9.92 10.55 6.42
C GLN A 102 10.26 9.06 6.33
N PHE A 103 9.77 8.40 5.28
CA PHE A 103 9.92 6.95 5.09
C PHE A 103 10.73 6.59 3.85
N ALA A 104 11.59 7.49 3.37
CA ALA A 104 12.32 7.34 2.11
C ALA A 104 13.10 6.00 2.02
N GLU A 105 13.73 5.59 3.11
CA GLU A 105 14.49 4.33 3.20
C GLU A 105 13.64 3.05 3.18
N TYR A 106 12.33 3.18 3.39
CA TYR A 106 11.43 2.04 3.50
C TYR A 106 10.64 1.82 2.20
N TRP A 107 10.35 2.89 1.48
CA TRP A 107 9.61 2.81 0.22
C TRP A 107 10.34 1.97 -0.82
N ASP A 108 9.58 1.15 -1.56
CA ASP A 108 10.03 0.54 -2.79
C ASP A 108 9.86 1.56 -3.93
N TRP A 109 10.92 2.33 -4.15
CA TRP A 109 10.93 3.38 -5.17
C TRP A 109 10.72 2.85 -6.59
N SER A 110 11.02 1.58 -6.88
CA SER A 110 10.72 1.01 -8.20
C SER A 110 9.22 0.92 -8.44
N GLU A 111 8.45 0.54 -7.41
CA GLU A 111 6.99 0.47 -7.49
C GLU A 111 6.36 1.89 -7.51
N ILE A 112 6.96 2.86 -6.79
CA ILE A 112 6.46 4.25 -6.77
C ILE A 112 6.58 4.93 -8.12
N ILE A 113 7.71 4.78 -8.82
CA ILE A 113 7.96 5.47 -10.11
C ILE A 113 7.29 4.78 -11.30
N ASP A 114 6.76 3.58 -11.11
CA ASP A 114 6.15 2.75 -12.17
C ASP A 114 4.65 2.53 -11.95
N SER A 115 3.94 3.59 -11.55
CA SER A 115 2.50 3.54 -11.27
C SER A 115 1.71 4.52 -12.11
N TYR A 116 0.79 3.98 -12.93
CA TYR A 116 -0.14 4.79 -13.74
C TYR A 116 -1.10 5.66 -12.91
N ARG A 117 -1.33 5.30 -11.64
CA ARG A 117 -2.23 6.05 -10.76
C ARG A 117 -1.55 7.26 -10.12
N ARG A 118 -0.24 7.42 -10.31
CA ARG A 118 0.59 8.47 -9.70
C ARG A 118 1.20 9.42 -10.72
N ASP A 119 0.65 9.47 -11.93
CA ASP A 119 1.13 10.37 -12.99
C ASP A 119 1.26 11.82 -12.50
N GLU A 120 0.38 12.30 -11.62
CA GLU A 120 0.44 13.66 -11.07
C GLU A 120 1.66 13.96 -10.19
N LEU A 121 2.25 12.94 -9.54
CA LEU A 121 3.47 13.10 -8.74
C LEU A 121 4.71 13.29 -9.61
N TYR A 122 4.68 12.79 -10.83
CA TYR A 122 5.85 12.72 -11.70
C TYR A 122 6.14 14.07 -12.35
N SER A 123 7.32 14.60 -12.04
CA SER A 123 7.89 15.83 -12.60
C SER A 123 9.42 15.77 -12.55
N MET A 124 10.09 16.70 -13.23
CA MET A 124 11.56 16.81 -13.14
C MET A 124 11.98 17.12 -11.70
N GLU A 125 11.23 17.97 -10.99
CA GLU A 125 11.48 18.30 -9.58
C GLU A 125 11.36 17.07 -8.67
N PHE A 126 10.38 16.19 -8.92
CA PHE A 126 10.26 14.92 -8.21
C PHE A 126 11.49 14.04 -8.42
N LEU A 127 11.96 13.90 -9.67
CA LEU A 127 13.15 13.12 -9.97
C LEU A 127 14.38 13.70 -9.28
N GLU A 128 14.63 15.00 -9.41
CA GLU A 128 15.80 15.66 -8.78
C GLU A 128 15.80 15.49 -7.26
N LYS A 129 14.62 15.57 -6.64
CA LYS A 129 14.47 15.47 -5.19
C LYS A 129 14.70 14.05 -4.66
N TYR A 130 14.30 13.02 -5.40
CA TYR A 130 14.29 11.64 -4.91
C TYR A 130 15.23 10.70 -5.69
N GLN A 131 16.07 11.22 -6.59
CA GLN A 131 16.98 10.42 -7.44
C GLN A 131 17.88 9.47 -6.66
N ASP A 132 18.32 9.85 -5.46
CA ASP A 132 19.25 9.05 -4.65
C ASP A 132 18.62 7.74 -4.14
N TYR A 133 17.28 7.70 -4.03
CA TYR A 133 16.54 6.52 -3.62
C TYR A 133 16.05 5.69 -4.82
N ILE A 134 15.95 6.29 -6.00
CA ILE A 134 15.41 5.64 -7.19
C ILE A 134 16.45 4.68 -7.79
N PRO A 135 16.14 3.38 -7.94
CA PRO A 135 17.06 2.45 -8.58
C PRO A 135 17.29 2.81 -10.05
N ALA A 136 18.53 3.09 -10.42
CA ALA A 136 18.90 3.45 -11.79
C ALA A 136 18.46 2.40 -12.83
N SER A 137 18.44 1.11 -12.45
CA SER A 137 17.96 -0.01 -13.28
C SER A 137 16.45 0.02 -13.56
N SER A 138 15.68 0.72 -12.75
CA SER A 138 14.23 0.83 -12.88
C SER A 138 13.80 2.14 -13.55
N LEU A 139 14.60 3.22 -13.43
CA LEU A 139 14.22 4.55 -13.92
C LEU A 139 13.86 4.56 -15.41
N GLN A 140 14.73 4.11 -16.32
CA GLN A 140 14.49 4.26 -17.77
C GLN A 140 13.31 3.45 -18.31
N ARG A 141 12.83 2.46 -17.56
CA ARG A 141 11.69 1.61 -17.91
C ARG A 141 10.42 1.97 -17.15
N SER A 142 10.46 3.04 -16.35
CA SER A 142 9.35 3.42 -15.48
C SER A 142 8.43 4.44 -16.13
N ARG A 143 7.21 4.47 -15.60
CA ARG A 143 6.21 5.49 -15.95
C ARG A 143 6.70 6.93 -15.73
N LEU A 144 7.46 7.20 -14.66
CA LEU A 144 8.08 8.50 -14.42
C LEU A 144 8.93 8.94 -15.63
N TRP A 145 9.79 8.05 -16.14
CA TRP A 145 10.66 8.36 -17.26
C TRP A 145 9.88 8.62 -18.54
N ASP A 146 8.88 7.79 -18.84
CA ASP A 146 8.00 7.98 -20.01
C ASP A 146 7.34 9.37 -19.99
N LYS A 147 6.90 9.83 -18.82
CA LYS A 147 6.31 11.15 -18.68
C LYS A 147 7.33 12.27 -18.91
N LEU A 148 8.52 12.17 -18.33
CA LEU A 148 9.59 13.17 -18.52
C LEU A 148 10.01 13.27 -19.99
N VAL A 149 10.12 12.14 -20.68
CA VAL A 149 10.43 12.10 -22.12
C VAL A 149 9.34 12.79 -22.93
N GLU A 150 8.06 12.54 -22.64
CA GLU A 150 6.95 13.20 -23.34
C GLU A 150 6.94 14.71 -23.09
N ASP A 151 7.28 15.17 -21.89
CA ASP A 151 7.36 16.59 -21.57
C ASP A 151 8.57 17.27 -22.26
N GLU A 152 9.76 16.67 -22.28
CA GLU A 152 10.91 17.22 -23.02
C GLU A 152 10.66 17.21 -24.53
N LYS A 153 9.99 16.18 -25.05
CA LYS A 153 9.58 16.12 -26.47
C LYS A 153 8.67 17.29 -26.85
N LYS A 154 7.74 17.72 -25.98
CA LYS A 154 6.91 18.92 -26.21
C LYS A 154 7.77 20.18 -26.23
N GLN A 155 8.71 20.31 -25.30
CA GLN A 155 9.62 21.48 -25.24
C GLN A 155 10.51 21.58 -26.48
N LEU A 156 11.08 20.46 -26.93
CA LEU A 156 11.89 20.42 -28.15
C LEU A 156 11.11 20.83 -29.39
N LYS A 157 9.84 20.40 -29.52
CA LYS A 157 8.97 20.85 -30.61
C LYS A 157 8.79 22.36 -30.63
N ILE A 158 8.61 22.98 -29.47
CA ILE A 158 8.49 24.45 -29.36
C ILE A 158 9.79 25.12 -29.80
N ARG A 159 10.95 24.66 -29.31
CA ARG A 159 12.28 25.22 -29.66
C ARG A 159 12.63 25.08 -31.14
N ILE A 160 12.16 24.02 -31.81
CA ILE A 160 12.40 23.81 -33.25
C ILE A 160 11.52 24.73 -34.11
N LEU A 161 10.34 25.10 -33.61
CA LEU A 161 9.36 25.93 -34.33
C LEU A 161 9.49 27.43 -34.04
N SER A 162 10.25 27.82 -33.01
CA SER A 162 10.60 29.20 -32.68
C SER A 162 11.75 29.72 -33.53
#